data_AF-A0A4Q5ZHK7-F1
#
_entry.id   AF-A0A4Q5ZHK7-F1
#
_cell.length_a   1.000
_cell.length_b   1.000
_cell.length_c   1.000
_cell.angle_alpha   90.00
_cell.angle_beta   90.00
_cell.angle_gamma   90.00
#
_symmetry.space_group_name_H-M   'P 1'
#
loop_
_entity.id
_entity.type
_entity.pdbx_description
1 polymer ?
#
loop_
_entity_poly.entity_id
_entity_poly.type
_entity_poly.pdbx_seq_one_letter_code
_entity_poly.pdbx_strand_id
1 'polypeptide(L)'
;MDHFMVIIIIIGVAILGMGWMPAITEKIRVSYSVIYVALGILLYSLLDFLPSPIPAHHPVATLHLSELVVIVSLMGTGLKLDQQFSFRTWHVPFRLVSVNMLLCIGGMMMISVFLLGFSPMVALLIAAV
;
A
#
# COMPACT_ATOMS: atom_id res chain seq x y z
N MET A 1 -11.86 -14.82 27.12
CA MET A 1 -11.47 -15.21 25.75
C MET A 1 -9.99 -14.98 25.65
N ASP A 2 -9.21 -16.00 25.28
CA ASP A 2 -7.77 -15.83 25.10
C ASP A 2 -7.54 -14.77 24.01
N HIS A 3 -6.66 -13.80 24.27
CA HIS A 3 -6.43 -12.66 23.36
C HIS A 3 -6.11 -13.13 21.93
N PHE A 4 -5.43 -14.26 21.82
CA PHE A 4 -5.12 -14.95 20.57
C PHE A 4 -6.36 -15.32 19.74
N MET A 5 -7.42 -15.84 20.37
CA MET A 5 -8.65 -16.22 19.68
C MET A 5 -9.35 -15.01 19.09
N VAL A 6 -9.39 -13.90 19.83
CA VAL A 6 -10.00 -12.64 19.36
C VAL A 6 -9.24 -12.10 18.16
N ILE A 7 -7.90 -12.13 18.20
CA ILE A 7 -7.05 -11.69 17.07
C ILE A 7 -7.32 -12.55 15.82
N ILE A 8 -7.40 -13.87 15.95
CA ILE A 8 -7.72 -14.76 14.82
C ILE A 8 -9.10 -14.47 14.26
N ILE A 9 -10.10 -14.24 15.11
CA ILE A 9 -11.46 -13.89 14.66
C ILE A 9 -11.43 -12.58 13.86
N ILE A 10 -10.73 -11.56 14.35
CA ILE A 10 -10.59 -10.28 13.64
C ILE A 10 -9.95 -10.49 12.27
N ILE A 11 -8.85 -11.25 12.20
CA ILE A 11 -8.16 -11.57 10.94
C ILE A 11 -9.11 -12.32 9.99
N GLY A 12 -9.82 -13.33 10.49
CA GLY A 12 -10.79 -14.10 9.71
C GLY A 12 -11.91 -13.24 9.15
N VAL A 13 -12.49 -12.36 9.98
CA VAL A 13 -13.52 -11.40 9.57
C VAL A 13 -12.97 -10.42 8.52
N ALA A 14 -11.74 -9.93 8.69
CA ALA A 14 -11.12 -9.02 7.74
C ALA A 14 -10.88 -9.68 6.36
N ILE A 15 -10.41 -10.93 6.35
CA ILE A 15 -10.21 -11.72 5.12
C ILE A 15 -11.56 -12.05 4.46
N LEU A 16 -12.54 -12.48 5.25
CA LEU A 16 -13.87 -12.81 4.75
C LEU A 16 -14.55 -11.57 4.12
N GLY A 17 -14.39 -10.40 4.76
CA GLY A 17 -14.87 -9.12 4.24
C GLY A 17 -14.29 -8.74 2.88
N MET A 18 -13.07 -9.20 2.57
CA MET A 18 -12.40 -8.85 1.31
C MET A 18 -13.16 -9.39 0.09
N GLY A 19 -13.86 -10.52 0.24
CA GLY A 19 -14.66 -11.12 -0.84
C GLY A 19 -15.83 -10.24 -1.29
N TRP A 20 -16.45 -9.48 -0.39
CA TRP A 20 -17.57 -8.57 -0.74
C TRP A 20 -17.13 -7.14 -1.02
N MET A 21 -15.89 -6.78 -0.68
CA MET A 21 -15.43 -5.41 -0.83
C MET A 21 -15.56 -4.88 -2.26
N PRO A 22 -15.25 -5.65 -3.33
CA PRO A 22 -15.52 -5.28 -4.73
C PRO A 22 -16.91 -4.69 -4.97
N ALA A 23 -17.95 -5.40 -4.54
CA ALA A 23 -19.33 -5.00 -4.73
C ALA A 23 -19.72 -3.78 -3.87
N ILE A 24 -19.14 -3.65 -2.67
CA ILE A 24 -19.41 -2.53 -1.76
C ILE A 24 -18.78 -1.23 -2.30
N THR A 25 -17.51 -1.26 -2.69
CA THR A 25 -16.79 -0.11 -3.22
C THR A 25 -17.37 0.38 -4.53
N GLU A 26 -17.87 -0.49 -5.40
CA GLU A 26 -18.54 -0.07 -6.64
C GLU A 26 -19.76 0.82 -6.35
N LYS A 27 -20.50 0.52 -5.27
CA LYS A 27 -21.67 1.30 -4.85
C LYS A 27 -21.29 2.62 -4.16
N ILE A 28 -20.27 2.60 -3.30
CA ILE A 28 -19.86 3.76 -2.49
C ILE A 28 -18.86 4.67 -3.23
N ARG A 29 -18.26 4.20 -4.33
CA ARG A 29 -17.19 4.86 -5.11
C ARG A 29 -15.91 5.20 -4.32
N VAL A 30 -15.66 4.48 -3.22
CA VAL A 30 -14.47 4.66 -2.36
C VAL A 30 -13.54 3.46 -2.47
N SER A 31 -12.25 3.71 -2.68
CA SER A 31 -11.22 2.65 -2.80
C SER A 31 -11.22 1.69 -1.60
N TYR A 32 -11.05 0.40 -1.88
CA TYR A 32 -10.94 -0.67 -0.88
C TYR A 32 -9.97 -0.32 0.24
N SER A 33 -8.81 0.23 -0.14
CA SER A 33 -7.73 0.57 0.78
C SER A 33 -8.16 1.60 1.82
N VAL A 34 -8.95 2.60 1.43
CA VAL A 34 -9.42 3.65 2.35
C VAL A 34 -10.32 3.05 3.43
N ILE A 35 -11.21 2.13 3.04
CA ILE A 35 -12.13 1.48 3.97
C ILE A 35 -11.34 0.62 4.98
N TYR A 36 -10.41 -0.20 4.51
CA TYR A 36 -9.61 -1.06 5.39
C TYR A 36 -8.68 -0.27 6.32
N VAL A 37 -8.09 0.84 5.84
CA VAL A 37 -7.30 1.75 6.69
C VAL A 37 -8.18 2.38 7.77
N ALA A 38 -9.37 2.88 7.41
CA ALA A 38 -10.30 3.46 8.37
C ALA A 38 -10.79 2.44 9.40
N LEU A 39 -11.09 1.21 8.97
CA LEU A 39 -11.44 0.12 9.88
C LEU A 39 -10.28 -0.24 10.81
N GLY A 40 -9.04 -0.24 10.30
CA GLY A 40 -7.84 -0.44 11.12
C GLY A 40 -7.71 0.62 12.20
N ILE A 41 -7.84 1.91 11.84
CA ILE A 41 -7.82 3.02 12.80
C ILE A 41 -8.91 2.84 13.87
N LEU A 42 -10.13 2.52 13.46
CA LEU A 42 -11.26 2.32 14.37
C LEU A 42 -11.03 1.13 15.32
N LEU A 43 -10.51 0.02 14.80
CA LEU A 43 -10.22 -1.18 15.58
C LEU A 43 -9.12 -0.92 16.62
N TYR A 44 -8.01 -0.31 16.21
CA TYR A 44 -6.89 0.01 17.10
C TYR A 44 -7.22 1.12 18.11
N SER A 45 -8.20 1.97 17.81
CA SER A 45 -8.70 2.97 18.76
C SER A 45 -9.64 2.38 19.82
N LEU A 46 -10.27 1.23 19.56
CA LEU A 46 -11.31 0.67 20.42
C LEU A 46 -10.83 -0.53 21.24
N LEU A 47 -9.78 -1.22 20.77
CA LEU A 47 -9.22 -2.40 21.41
C LEU A 47 -7.76 -2.17 21.83
N ASP A 48 -7.55 -1.85 23.11
CA ASP A 48 -6.23 -1.52 23.68
C ASP A 48 -5.29 -2.73 23.82
N PHE A 49 -5.81 -3.94 23.67
CA PHE A 49 -5.05 -5.18 23.87
C PHE A 49 -4.39 -5.71 22.58
N LEU A 50 -4.54 -5.01 21.45
CA LEU A 50 -3.87 -5.40 20.22
C LEU A 50 -2.35 -5.17 20.29
N PRO A 51 -1.54 -5.98 19.57
CA PRO A 51 -0.12 -5.72 19.42
C PRO A 51 0.13 -4.34 18.82
N SER A 52 1.19 -3.64 19.22
CA SER A 52 1.49 -2.30 18.69
C SER A 52 1.52 -2.27 17.15
N PRO A 53 0.74 -1.39 16.49
CA PRO A 53 0.70 -1.28 15.02
C PRO A 53 1.93 -0.56 14.44
N ILE A 54 2.80 -0.03 15.29
CA ILE A 54 3.93 0.80 14.89
C ILE A 54 5.05 -0.11 14.34
N PRO A 55 5.46 0.05 13.07
CA PRO A 55 6.47 -0.80 12.44
C PRO A 55 7.80 -0.90 13.19
N ALA A 56 8.20 0.19 13.85
CA ALA A 56 9.45 0.27 14.60
C ALA A 56 9.52 -0.72 15.79
N HIS A 57 8.38 -1.12 16.35
CA HIS A 57 8.34 -2.11 17.45
C HIS A 57 8.46 -3.56 16.94
N HIS A 58 8.13 -3.81 15.68
CA HIS A 58 8.14 -5.15 15.08
C HIS A 58 8.84 -5.16 13.71
N PRO A 59 10.16 -4.83 13.66
CA PRO A 59 10.86 -4.61 12.39
C PRO A 59 10.95 -5.86 11.52
N VAL A 60 11.20 -7.03 12.13
CA VAL A 60 11.32 -8.31 11.40
C VAL A 60 9.98 -8.71 10.77
N ALA A 61 8.88 -8.62 11.54
CA ALA A 61 7.56 -8.93 11.03
C ALA A 61 7.13 -7.95 9.92
N THR A 62 7.37 -6.65 10.13
CA THR A 62 7.07 -5.61 9.12
C THR A 62 7.82 -5.87 7.82
N LEU A 63 9.11 -6.23 7.90
CA LEU A 63 9.95 -6.49 6.73
C LEU A 63 9.42 -7.68 5.92
N HIS A 64 9.14 -8.82 6.56
CA HIS A 64 8.64 -9.99 5.83
C HIS A 64 7.22 -9.78 5.31
N LEU A 65 6.37 -9.06 6.04
CA LEU A 65 5.02 -8.74 5.57
C LEU A 65 5.06 -7.79 4.37
N SER A 66 5.89 -6.76 4.39
CA SER A 66 6.01 -5.83 3.26
C SER A 66 6.62 -6.53 2.05
N GLU A 67 7.63 -7.37 2.24
CA GLU A 67 8.22 -8.19 1.19
C GLU A 67 7.17 -9.12 0.55
N LEU A 68 6.40 -9.85 1.36
CA LEU A 68 5.34 -10.73 0.89
C LEU A 68 4.29 -9.95 0.09
N VAL A 69 3.83 -8.80 0.60
CA VAL A 69 2.84 -7.96 -0.09
C VAL A 69 3.39 -7.44 -1.42
N VAL A 70 4.64 -6.99 -1.47
CA VAL A 70 5.29 -6.51 -2.69
C VAL A 70 5.42 -7.65 -3.72
N ILE A 71 5.89 -8.83 -3.30
CA ILE A 71 6.02 -10.00 -4.17
C ILE A 71 4.67 -10.40 -4.76
N VAL A 72 3.64 -10.55 -3.92
CA VAL A 72 2.30 -10.96 -4.36
C VAL A 72 1.69 -9.89 -5.29
N SER A 73 1.86 -8.61 -4.98
CA SER A 73 1.35 -7.50 -5.79
C SER A 73 2.02 -7.45 -7.17
N LEU A 74 3.35 -7.57 -7.22
CA LEU A 74 4.11 -7.57 -8.47
C LEU A 74 3.83 -8.82 -9.31
N MET A 75 3.81 -10.01 -8.68
CA MET A 75 3.50 -11.26 -9.37
C MET A 75 2.07 -11.22 -9.94
N GLY A 76 1.09 -10.82 -9.15
CA GLY A 76 -0.30 -10.72 -9.58
C GLY A 76 -0.50 -9.69 -10.70
N THR A 77 0.21 -8.56 -10.66
CA THR A 77 0.20 -7.55 -11.72
C THR A 77 0.89 -8.06 -12.98
N GLY A 78 2.03 -8.75 -12.84
CA GLY A 78 2.76 -9.36 -13.96
C GLY A 78 1.96 -10.42 -14.70
N LEU A 79 1.19 -11.26 -13.99
CA LEU A 79 0.30 -12.26 -14.58
C LEU A 79 -0.87 -11.66 -15.36
N LYS A 80 -1.30 -10.44 -15.02
CA LYS A 80 -2.37 -9.72 -15.74
C LYS A 80 -1.88 -9.05 -17.02
N LEU A 81 -0.58 -9.08 -17.29
CA LEU A 81 0.01 -8.40 -18.43
C LEU A 81 -0.13 -9.25 -19.70
N ASP A 82 -1.19 -8.98 -20.46
CA ASP A 82 -1.56 -9.76 -21.66
C ASP A 82 -0.98 -9.20 -22.98
N GLN A 83 -0.11 -8.18 -22.91
CA GLN A 83 0.45 -7.56 -24.11
C GLN A 83 1.70 -8.28 -24.59
N GLN A 84 1.72 -8.59 -25.89
CA GLN A 84 2.92 -9.08 -26.57
C GLN A 84 4.07 -8.08 -26.38
N PHE A 85 5.22 -8.57 -25.94
CA PHE A 85 6.42 -7.76 -25.76
C PHE A 85 6.91 -7.23 -27.11
N SER A 86 6.62 -5.94 -27.37
CA SER A 86 7.09 -5.23 -28.55
C SER A 86 7.42 -3.79 -28.18
N PHE A 87 8.60 -3.32 -28.56
CA PHE A 87 9.06 -1.95 -28.30
C PHE A 87 8.10 -0.87 -28.81
N ARG A 88 7.30 -1.16 -29.85
CA ARG A 88 6.32 -0.21 -30.40
C ARG A 88 5.08 -0.06 -29.51
N THR A 89 4.56 -1.17 -28.99
CA THR A 89 3.40 -1.19 -28.09
C THR A 89 3.79 -0.70 -26.69
N TRP A 90 5.02 -1.02 -26.26
CA TRP A 90 5.54 -0.69 -24.94
C TRP A 90 6.12 0.72 -24.81
N HIS A 91 6.13 1.52 -25.88
CA HIS A 91 6.63 2.89 -25.83
C HIS A 91 5.92 3.73 -24.77
N VAL A 92 4.59 3.59 -24.64
CA VAL A 92 3.80 4.32 -23.64
C VAL A 92 4.15 3.91 -22.20
N PRO A 93 4.05 2.63 -21.79
CA PRO A 93 4.43 2.22 -20.44
C PRO A 93 5.90 2.51 -20.14
N PHE A 94 6.80 2.37 -21.11
CA PHE A 94 8.21 2.70 -20.91
C PHE A 94 8.41 4.20 -20.64
N ARG A 95 7.72 5.09 -21.38
CA ARG A 95 7.77 6.54 -21.12
C ARG A 95 7.15 6.93 -19.78
N LEU A 96 6.12 6.19 -19.34
CA LEU A 96 5.50 6.41 -18.02
C LEU A 96 6.45 6.01 -16.88
N VAL A 97 7.08 4.83 -16.98
CA VAL A 97 7.98 4.31 -15.94
C VAL A 97 9.33 5.04 -15.91
N SER A 98 9.84 5.49 -17.06
CA SER A 98 11.11 6.22 -17.10
C SER A 98 10.90 7.72 -16.87
N VAL A 99 10.43 8.42 -17.90
CA VAL A 99 10.38 9.89 -17.91
C VAL A 99 9.36 10.43 -16.92
N ASN A 100 8.12 9.93 -16.96
CA ASN A 100 7.05 10.49 -16.13
C ASN A 100 7.31 10.22 -14.64
N MET A 101 7.72 9.00 -14.27
CA MET A 101 8.08 8.67 -12.90
C MET A 101 9.19 9.58 -12.36
N LEU A 102 10.27 9.78 -13.13
CA LEU A 102 11.36 10.66 -12.72
C LEU A 102 10.91 12.11 -12.56
N LEU A 103 10.03 12.59 -13.45
CA LEU A 103 9.45 13.93 -13.39
C LEU A 103 8.57 14.10 -12.13
N CYS A 104 7.74 13.11 -11.81
CA CYS A 104 6.90 13.10 -10.61
C CYS A 104 7.76 13.08 -9.34
N ILE A 105 8.80 12.24 -9.29
CA ILE A 105 9.75 12.18 -8.16
C ILE A 105 10.43 13.55 -7.99
N GLY A 106 10.93 14.15 -9.08
CA GLY A 106 11.55 15.47 -9.03
C GLY A 106 10.59 16.56 -8.56
N GLY A 107 9.34 16.55 -9.05
CA GLY A 107 8.30 17.48 -8.63
C GLY A 107 7.94 17.33 -7.15
N MET A 108 7.71 16.10 -6.69
CA MET A 108 7.41 15.80 -5.29
C MET A 108 8.58 16.14 -4.35
N MET A 109 9.82 15.91 -4.80
CA MET A 109 11.02 16.29 -4.06
C MET A 109 11.10 17.82 -3.93
N MET A 110 10.88 18.57 -5.01
CA MET A 110 10.85 20.04 -4.96
C MET A 110 9.77 20.53 -3.99
N ILE A 111 8.54 20.01 -4.08
CA ILE A 111 7.46 20.36 -3.15
C ILE A 111 7.86 20.04 -1.70
N SER A 112 8.45 18.87 -1.45
CA SER A 112 8.85 18.45 -0.10
C SER A 112 9.97 19.33 0.49
N VAL A 113 10.91 19.79 -0.32
CA VAL A 113 11.96 20.71 0.13
C VAL A 113 11.40 22.12 0.35
N PHE A 114 10.68 22.67 -0.64
CA PHE A 114 10.28 24.08 -0.62
C PHE A 114 9.04 24.36 0.23
N LEU A 115 8.05 23.45 0.25
CA LEU A 115 6.80 23.62 1.01
C LEU A 115 6.89 23.02 2.41
N LEU A 116 7.50 21.83 2.56
CA LEU A 116 7.56 21.13 3.86
C LEU A 116 8.88 21.38 4.62
N GLY A 117 9.89 21.98 3.98
CA GLY A 117 11.16 22.31 4.62
C GLY A 117 12.06 21.10 4.91
N PHE A 118 11.83 19.96 4.25
CA PHE A 118 12.63 18.76 4.46
C PHE A 118 14.03 18.87 3.83
N SER A 119 14.98 18.12 4.40
CA SER A 119 16.31 17.99 3.79
C SER A 119 16.22 17.30 2.43
N PRO A 120 17.14 17.56 1.49
CA PRO A 120 17.10 16.94 0.16
C PRO A 120 17.07 15.41 0.20
N MET A 121 17.75 14.78 1.16
CA MET A 121 17.76 13.31 1.28
C MET A 121 16.40 12.75 1.71
N VAL A 122 15.76 13.37 2.70
CA VAL A 122 14.43 12.93 3.19
C VAL A 122 13.35 13.22 2.16
N ALA A 123 13.43 14.38 1.50
CA ALA A 123 12.52 14.75 0.42
C ALA A 123 12.60 13.76 -0.75
N LEU A 124 13.80 13.34 -1.15
CA LEU A 124 13.98 12.34 -2.20
C LEU A 124 13.40 10.98 -1.79
N LEU A 125 13.60 10.56 -0.53
CA LEU A 125 13.08 9.31 0.00
C LEU A 125 11.54 9.29 -0.04
N ILE A 126 10.89 10.35 0.42
CA ILE A 126 9.42 10.46 0.41
C ILE A 126 8.90 10.56 -1.02
N ALA A 127 9.60 11.25 -1.92
CA ALA A 127 9.18 11.40 -3.31
C ALA A 127 9.29 10.10 -4.13
N ALA A 128 10.17 9.17 -3.73
CA ALA A 128 10.42 7.92 -4.44
C ALA A 128 9.44 6.79 -4.09
N VAL A 129 8.66 6.93 -3.02
CA VAL A 129 7.66 5.96 -2.53
C VAL A 129 6.27 6.40 -2.99
#